data_AF-A0A6G1SY70-F1
#
_entry.id   AF-A0A6G1SY70-F1
#
_cell.length_a   1.000
_cell.length_b   1.000
_cell.length_c   1.000
_cell.angle_alpha   90.00
_cell.angle_beta   90.00
_cell.angle_gamma   90.00
#
_symmetry.space_group_name_H-M   'P 1'
#
loop_
_entity.id
_entity.type
_entity.pdbx_description
1 polymer ?
#
loop_
_entity_poly.entity_id
_entity_poly.type
_entity_poly.pdbx_seq_one_letter_code
_entity_poly.pdbx_strand_id
1 'polypeptide(L)'
;MPDRLAAPKFAILREIFQLAQEQRDALAEDRLDRFRDLMDRRDELMEQLHALARESQDLPANIVALPSAIEAGAEDTLALDAVLRGIMEQDAANEALLQAQMDEVSGQLPQVRQGRRAAAGYRVSQSGATYIDRVS
;
A
#
# COMPACT_ATOMS: atom_id res chain seq x y z
N MET A 1 -16.28 29.99 13.16
CA MET A 1 -16.44 28.64 13.71
C MET A 1 -15.26 27.84 13.17
N PRO A 2 -14.46 27.15 14.01
CA PRO A 2 -13.48 26.21 13.48
C PRO A 2 -14.21 25.20 12.57
N ASP A 3 -13.59 24.80 11.47
CA ASP A 3 -14.16 23.80 10.56
C ASP A 3 -14.44 22.54 11.40
N ARG A 4 -15.72 22.28 11.72
CA ARG A 4 -16.12 21.16 12.57
C ARG A 4 -15.70 19.82 11.97
N LEU A 5 -15.38 19.82 10.68
CA LEU A 5 -14.92 18.67 9.92
C LEU A 5 -13.39 18.57 9.86
N ALA A 6 -12.62 19.56 10.36
CA ALA A 6 -11.16 19.50 10.38
C ALA A 6 -10.62 18.41 11.32
N ALA A 7 -11.16 18.31 12.53
CA ALA A 7 -10.77 17.28 13.49
C ALA A 7 -10.99 15.83 12.97
N PRO A 8 -12.17 15.47 12.41
CA PRO A 8 -12.37 14.13 11.84
C PRO A 8 -11.54 13.89 10.57
N LYS A 9 -11.35 14.89 9.70
CA LYS A 9 -10.43 14.76 8.54
C LYS A 9 -9.00 14.47 8.99
N PHE A 10 -8.51 15.19 10.00
CA PHE A 10 -7.16 15.01 10.53
C PHE A 10 -6.98 13.63 11.19
N ALA A 11 -8.00 13.12 11.89
CA ALA A 11 -7.98 11.77 12.44
C ALA A 11 -7.84 10.70 11.34
N ILE A 12 -8.61 10.82 10.26
CA ILE A 12 -8.54 9.90 9.11
C ILE A 12 -7.17 9.97 8.43
N LEU A 13 -6.64 11.18 8.20
CA LEU A 13 -5.32 11.34 7.60
C LEU A 13 -4.20 10.74 8.47
N ARG A 14 -4.29 10.88 9.79
CA ARG A 14 -3.36 10.22 10.71
C ARG A 14 -3.46 8.70 10.63
N GLU A 15 -4.67 8.15 10.53
CA GLU A 15 -4.87 6.70 10.36
C GLU A 15 -4.30 6.20 9.03
N ILE A 16 -4.51 6.94 7.93
CA ILE A 16 -3.90 6.63 6.62
C ILE A 16 -2.37 6.64 6.70
N PHE A 17 -1.79 7.63 7.38
CA PHE A 17 -0.34 7.69 7.59
C PHE A 17 0.19 6.48 8.37
N GLN A 18 -0.53 6.05 9.42
CA GLN A 18 -0.17 4.85 10.17
C GLN A 18 -0.29 3.59 9.30
N LEU A 19 -1.35 3.46 8.49
CA LEU A 19 -1.49 2.35 7.54
C LEU A 19 -0.32 2.31 6.56
N ALA A 20 0.15 3.45 6.07
CA ALA A 20 1.30 3.50 5.18
C ALA A 20 2.58 2.95 5.86
N GLN A 21 2.72 3.11 7.18
CA GLN A 21 3.82 2.52 7.96
C GLN A 21 3.67 1.02 8.09
N GLU A 22 2.48 0.55 8.46
CA GLU A 22 2.19 -0.87 8.54
C GLU A 22 2.33 -1.58 7.18
N GLN A 23 1.99 -0.89 6.08
CA GLN A 23 2.17 -1.38 4.71
C GLN A 23 3.65 -1.57 4.39
N ARG A 24 4.49 -0.59 4.72
CA ARG A 24 5.94 -0.70 4.54
C ARG A 24 6.51 -1.88 5.31
N ASP A 25 6.11 -2.02 6.57
CA ASP A 25 6.60 -3.09 7.43
C ASP A 25 6.12 -4.47 6.94
N ALA A 26 4.87 -4.56 6.45
CA ALA A 26 4.34 -5.76 5.81
C ALA A 26 5.12 -6.14 4.53
N LEU A 27 5.48 -5.16 3.69
CA LEU A 27 6.33 -5.39 2.52
C LEU A 27 7.74 -5.85 2.93
N ALA A 28 8.36 -5.18 3.91
CA ALA A 28 9.70 -5.52 4.39
C ALA A 28 9.79 -6.95 4.96
N GLU A 29 8.68 -7.46 5.49
CA GLU A 29 8.58 -8.80 6.06
C GLU A 29 7.95 -9.84 5.11
N ASP A 30 7.75 -9.49 3.83
CA ASP A 30 7.14 -10.35 2.80
C ASP A 30 5.72 -10.85 3.16
N ARG A 31 5.00 -10.09 3.98
CA ARG A 31 3.63 -10.39 4.42
C ARG A 31 2.60 -9.79 3.45
N LEU A 32 2.59 -10.27 2.20
CA LEU A 32 1.76 -9.72 1.12
C LEU A 32 0.23 -9.80 1.37
N ASP A 33 -0.24 -10.86 2.03
CA ASP A 33 -1.66 -10.96 2.41
C ASP A 33 -2.06 -9.83 3.38
N ARG A 34 -1.18 -9.54 4.36
CA ARG A 34 -1.37 -8.43 5.31
C ARG A 34 -1.31 -7.09 4.59
N PHE A 35 -0.40 -6.92 3.63
CA PHE A 35 -0.32 -5.70 2.83
C PHE A 35 -1.63 -5.45 2.07
N ARG A 36 -2.24 -6.49 1.50
CA ARG A 36 -3.53 -6.40 0.83
C ARG A 36 -4.65 -5.97 1.78
N ASP A 37 -4.76 -6.59 2.96
CA ASP A 37 -5.77 -6.21 3.96
C ASP A 37 -5.63 -4.73 4.37
N LEU A 38 -4.39 -4.24 4.47
CA LEU A 38 -4.10 -2.85 4.78
C LEU A 38 -4.48 -1.90 3.63
N MET A 39 -4.43 -2.35 2.38
CA MET A 39 -4.91 -1.58 1.22
C MET A 39 -6.44 -1.48 1.21
N ASP A 40 -7.14 -2.58 1.47
CA ASP A 40 -8.61 -2.57 1.56
C ASP A 40 -9.08 -1.60 2.67
N ARG A 41 -8.42 -1.63 3.83
CA ARG A 41 -8.70 -0.69 4.93
C ARG A 41 -8.41 0.76 4.55
N ARG A 42 -7.37 1.01 3.75
CA ARG A 42 -7.03 2.35 3.27
C ARG A 42 -8.12 2.89 2.33
N ASP A 43 -8.66 2.06 1.45
CA ASP A 43 -9.74 2.46 0.54
C ASP A 43 -11.00 2.89 1.32
N GLU A 44 -11.37 2.16 2.37
CA GLU A 44 -12.48 2.55 3.26
C GLU A 44 -12.28 3.94 3.90
N LEU A 45 -11.05 4.27 4.31
CA LEU A 45 -10.73 5.57 4.89
C LEU A 45 -10.74 6.69 3.85
N MET A 46 -10.31 6.41 2.62
CA MET A 46 -10.39 7.35 1.51
C MET A 46 -11.85 7.68 1.16
N GLU A 47 -12.74 6.69 1.17
CA GLU A 47 -14.18 6.92 0.99
C GLU A 47 -14.77 7.82 2.09
N GLN A 48 -14.40 7.58 3.36
CA GLN A 48 -14.82 8.42 4.49
C GLN A 48 -14.29 9.85 4.37
N LEU A 49 -13.04 10.02 3.95
CA LEU A 49 -12.45 11.34 3.72
C LEU A 49 -13.18 12.09 2.60
N HIS A 50 -13.53 11.40 1.51
CA HIS A 50 -14.32 11.97 0.43
C HIS A 50 -15.73 12.38 0.88
N ALA A 51 -16.38 11.58 1.72
CA ALA A 51 -17.69 11.92 2.28
C ALA A 51 -17.62 13.20 3.13
N LEU A 52 -16.63 13.32 4.02
CA LEU A 52 -16.42 14.52 4.86
C LEU A 52 -16.06 15.76 4.02
N ALA A 53 -15.31 15.59 2.94
CA ALA A 53 -14.98 16.68 2.03
C ALA A 53 -16.23 17.22 1.31
N ARG A 54 -17.16 16.35 0.92
CA ARG A 54 -18.45 16.76 0.33
C ARG A 54 -19.32 17.51 1.34
N GLU A 55 -19.43 17.01 2.57
CA GLU A 55 -20.21 17.67 3.64
C GLU A 55 -19.69 19.08 3.95
N SER A 56 -18.38 19.32 3.78
CA SER A 56 -17.77 20.64 3.98
C SER A 56 -18.17 21.66 2.90
N GLN A 57 -18.50 21.21 1.69
CA GLN A 57 -18.88 22.08 0.56
C GLN A 57 -20.34 22.56 0.64
N ASP A 58 -21.19 21.85 1.38
CA ASP A 58 -22.63 22.16 1.51
C ASP A 58 -22.94 23.19 2.62
N LEU A 59 -21.92 23.73 3.29
CA LEU A 59 -22.09 24.76 4.33
C LEU A 59 -22.37 26.14 3.71
N PRO A 60 -23.44 26.86 4.12
CA PRO A 60 -23.81 28.13 3.53
C PRO A 60 -22.74 29.21 3.76
N ALA A 61 -22.37 29.91 2.70
CA ALA A 61 -21.29 30.91 2.65
C ALA A 61 -21.47 32.17 3.54
N ASN A 62 -22.53 32.25 4.34
CA ASN A 62 -22.90 33.45 5.11
C ASN A 62 -22.33 33.53 6.53
N ILE A 63 -21.28 32.78 6.85
CA ILE A 63 -20.67 32.82 8.19
C ILE A 63 -19.42 33.70 8.15
N VAL A 64 -19.53 34.93 8.67
CA VAL A 64 -18.36 35.78 8.96
C VAL A 64 -17.59 35.15 10.12
N ALA A 65 -16.37 34.66 9.85
CA ALA A 65 -15.51 34.09 10.87
C ALA A 65 -14.85 35.19 11.72
N LEU A 66 -14.78 34.97 13.04
CA LEU A 66 -14.02 35.82 13.97
C LEU A 66 -12.51 35.71 13.68
N PRO A 67 -11.71 36.78 13.84
CA PRO A 67 -10.27 36.78 13.54
C PRO A 67 -9.47 35.65 14.18
N SER A 68 -9.74 35.30 15.44
CA SER A 68 -9.09 34.18 16.14
C SER A 68 -9.43 32.79 15.56
N ALA A 69 -10.57 32.66 14.87
CA ALA A 69 -10.93 31.44 14.16
C ALA A 69 -10.22 31.33 12.79
N ILE A 70 -9.75 32.45 12.23
CA ILE A 70 -8.99 32.48 10.97
C ILE A 70 -7.56 32.01 11.23
N GLU A 71 -6.93 32.48 12.31
CA GLU A 71 -5.58 32.05 12.71
C GLU A 71 -5.52 30.56 13.05
N ALA A 72 -6.48 30.06 13.85
CA ALA A 72 -6.58 28.63 14.17
C ALA A 72 -6.82 27.77 12.91
N GLY A 73 -7.65 28.24 11.97
CA GLY A 73 -7.88 27.54 10.71
C GLY A 73 -6.64 27.49 9.81
N ALA A 74 -5.81 28.53 9.82
CA ALA A 74 -4.57 28.56 9.05
C ALA A 74 -3.51 27.58 9.60
N GLU A 75 -3.39 27.45 10.93
CA GLU A 75 -2.51 26.46 11.57
C GLU A 75 -2.97 25.02 11.27
N ASP A 76 -4.27 24.74 11.36
CA ASP A 76 -4.84 23.43 11.03
C ASP A 76 -4.59 23.05 9.56
N THR A 77 -4.67 24.03 8.65
CA THR A 77 -4.41 23.81 7.22
C THR A 77 -2.94 23.47 6.95
N LEU A 78 -2.00 24.18 7.59
CA LEU A 78 -0.57 23.90 7.48
C LEU A 78 -0.20 22.52 8.04
N ALA A 79 -0.82 22.13 9.16
CA ALA A 79 -0.63 20.79 9.74
C ALA A 79 -1.14 19.69 8.81
N LEU A 80 -2.29 19.93 8.14
CA LEU A 80 -2.89 18.99 7.20
C LEU A 80 -2.01 18.80 5.95
N ASP A 81 -1.45 19.87 5.39
CA ASP A 81 -0.51 19.81 4.26
C ASP A 81 0.76 19.02 4.59
N ALA A 82 1.29 19.19 5.81
CA ALA A 82 2.46 18.44 6.26
C ALA A 82 2.18 16.93 6.36
N VAL A 83 1.00 16.55 6.89
CA VAL A 83 0.59 15.14 6.98
C VAL A 83 0.38 14.55 5.59
N LEU A 84 -0.29 15.27 4.68
CA LEU A 84 -0.48 14.82 3.30
C LEU A 84 0.84 14.59 2.58
N ARG A 85 1.81 15.50 2.73
CA ARG A 85 3.15 15.32 2.15
C ARG A 85 3.83 14.07 2.70
N GLY A 86 3.76 13.82 4.00
CA GLY A 86 4.31 12.61 4.63
C GLY A 86 3.68 11.33 4.08
N ILE A 87 2.36 11.32 3.85
CA ILE A 87 1.66 10.18 3.22
C ILE A 87 2.19 9.96 1.81
N MET A 88 2.28 11.01 0.98
CA MET A 88 2.74 10.90 -0.40
C MET A 88 4.19 10.41 -0.51
N GLU A 89 5.08 10.90 0.35
CA GLU A 89 6.47 10.45 0.40
C GLU A 89 6.56 8.96 0.76
N GLN A 90 5.71 8.52 1.68
CA GLN A 90 5.68 7.14 2.12
C GLN A 90 5.08 6.20 1.07
N ASP A 91 4.06 6.64 0.35
CA ASP A 91 3.50 5.90 -0.78
C ASP A 91 4.53 5.68 -1.87
N ALA A 92 5.29 6.71 -2.23
CA ALA A 92 6.35 6.60 -3.22
C ALA A 92 7.43 5.60 -2.78
N ALA A 93 7.78 5.58 -1.49
CA ALA A 93 8.74 4.61 -0.95
C ALA A 93 8.18 3.18 -0.97
N ASN A 94 6.90 3.00 -0.64
CA ASN A 94 6.23 1.70 -0.67
C ASN A 94 6.11 1.16 -2.10
N GLU A 95 5.78 2.02 -3.07
CA GLU A 95 5.73 1.68 -4.50
C GLU A 95 7.10 1.21 -5.01
N ALA A 96 8.17 1.94 -4.67
CA ALA A 96 9.52 1.56 -5.06
C ALA A 96 9.94 0.20 -4.47
N LEU A 97 9.58 -0.08 -3.22
CA LEU A 97 9.86 -1.36 -2.56
C LEU A 97 9.10 -2.51 -3.22
N LEU A 98 7.80 -2.32 -3.47
CA LEU A 98 6.95 -3.30 -4.13
C LEU A 98 7.46 -3.61 -5.54
N GLN A 99 7.86 -2.58 -6.30
CA GLN A 99 8.42 -2.76 -7.64
C GLN A 99 9.72 -3.58 -7.59
N ALA A 100 10.62 -3.28 -6.65
CA ALA A 100 11.86 -4.04 -6.49
C ALA A 100 11.61 -5.52 -6.17
N GLN A 101 10.62 -5.82 -5.31
CA GLN A 101 10.22 -7.20 -5.01
C GLN A 101 9.61 -7.91 -6.23
N MET A 102 8.77 -7.22 -7.01
CA MET A 102 8.22 -7.77 -8.25
C MET A 102 9.31 -8.08 -9.29
N ASP A 103 10.31 -7.22 -9.41
CA ASP A 103 11.45 -7.42 -10.31
C ASP A 103 12.29 -8.63 -9.87
N GLU A 104 12.52 -8.79 -8.57
CA GLU A 104 13.22 -9.95 -8.01
C GLU A 104 12.47 -11.26 -8.30
N VAL A 105 11.16 -11.31 -7.98
CA VAL A 105 10.32 -12.49 -8.25
C VAL A 105 10.31 -12.81 -9.75
N SER A 106 10.19 -11.79 -10.59
CA SER A 106 10.20 -11.94 -12.06
C SER A 106 11.54 -12.49 -12.56
N GLY A 107 12.66 -12.09 -11.96
CA GLY A 107 14.00 -12.60 -12.28
C GLY A 107 14.21 -14.06 -11.84
N GLN A 108 13.58 -14.50 -10.76
CA GLN A 108 13.69 -15.87 -10.25
C GLN A 108 12.77 -16.88 -10.97
N LEU A 109 11.64 -16.43 -11.52
CA LEU A 109 10.68 -17.28 -12.23
C LEU A 109 11.28 -18.13 -13.38
N PRO A 110 12.15 -17.59 -14.26
CA PRO A 110 12.83 -18.37 -15.29
C PRO A 110 13.68 -19.52 -14.72
N GLN A 111 14.38 -19.28 -13.61
CA GLN A 111 15.26 -20.26 -12.97
C GLN A 111 14.44 -21.42 -12.40
N VAL A 112 13.32 -21.12 -11.73
CA VAL A 112 12.39 -22.14 -11.23
C VAL A 112 11.78 -22.95 -12.37
N ARG A 113 11.41 -22.31 -13.48
CA ARG A 113 10.89 -23.02 -14.68
C ARG A 113 11.94 -23.93 -15.31
N GLN A 114 13.20 -23.49 -15.39
CA GLN A 114 14.31 -24.30 -15.88
C GLN A 114 14.59 -25.49 -14.96
N GLY A 115 14.63 -25.28 -13.63
CA GLY A 115 14.80 -26.34 -12.65
C GLY A 115 13.69 -27.40 -12.71
N ARG A 116 12.43 -26.98 -12.85
CA ARG A 116 11.30 -27.91 -13.04
C ARG A 116 11.42 -28.71 -14.33
N ARG A 117 11.85 -28.09 -15.44
CA ARG A 117 12.09 -28.79 -16.72
C ARG A 117 13.23 -29.80 -16.62
N ALA A 118 14.34 -29.42 -15.98
CA ALA A 118 15.48 -30.31 -15.76
C ALA A 118 15.08 -31.52 -14.89
N ALA A 119 14.38 -31.28 -13.77
CA ALA A 119 13.89 -32.35 -12.90
C ALA A 119 12.91 -33.30 -13.62
N ALA A 120 12.05 -32.79 -14.50
CA ALA A 120 11.17 -33.61 -15.32
C ALA A 120 11.95 -34.47 -16.34
N GLY A 121 12.99 -33.91 -16.98
CA GLY A 121 13.85 -34.64 -17.91
C GLY A 121 14.60 -35.81 -17.27
N TYR A 122 15.17 -35.61 -16.07
CA TYR A 122 15.82 -36.70 -15.32
C TYR A 122 14.84 -37.81 -14.92
N ARG A 123 13.61 -37.46 -14.54
CA ARG A 123 12.58 -38.43 -14.15
C ARG A 123 12.11 -39.30 -15.32
N VAL A 124 12.12 -38.77 -16.54
CA VAL A 124 11.81 -39.54 -17.77
C VAL A 124 12.98 -40.45 -18.17
N SER A 125 14.22 -39.99 -18.01
CA SER A 125 15.41 -40.78 -18.35
C SER A 125 15.62 -42.02 -17.46
N GLN A 126 15.18 -41.98 -16.20
CA GLN A 126 15.29 -43.14 -15.29
C GLN A 126 14.25 -44.24 -15.60
N SER A 127 13.11 -43.88 -16.19
CA SER A 127 12.05 -44.83 -16.56
C SER A 127 12.31 -45.58 -17.87
N GLY A 128 13.26 -45.10 -18.70
CA GLY A 128 13.63 -45.70 -19.98
C GLY A 128 14.93 -46.51 -19.97
N ALA A 129 15.68 -46.50 -18.85
CA ALA A 129 16.90 -47.27 -18.70
C ALA A 129 16.59 -48.71 -18.25
N THR A 130 15.83 -49.45 -19.07
CA THR A 130 15.72 -50.90 -18.96
C THR A 130 17.07 -51.47 -19.35
N TYR A 131 17.84 -51.89 -18.34
CA TYR A 131 19.15 -52.52 -18.47
C TYR A 131 19.03 -53.73 -19.42
N ILE A 132 19.52 -53.61 -20.66
CA ILE A 132 19.72 -54.76 -21.54
C ILE A 132 21.01 -55.41 -21.05
N ASP A 133 20.86 -56.40 -20.18
CA ASP A 133 21.93 -57.27 -19.74
C ASP A 133 22.37 -58.12 -20.94
N ARG A 134 23.52 -57.78 -21.53
CA ARG A 134 24.16 -58.61 -22.57
C ARG A 134 24.89 -59.74 -21.85
N VAL A 135 24.18 -60.83 -21.58
CA VAL A 135 24.80 -62.10 -21.21
C VAL A 135 25.42 -62.72 -22.46
N SER A 136 26.70 -63.05 -22.34
CA SER A 136 27.56 -63.69 -23.34
C SER A 136 27.25 -65.17 -23.51
#